data_AF-A0A2L2Z2L4-F1
#
_entry.id   AF-A0A2L2Z2L4-F1
#
_cell.length_a   1.000
_cell.length_b   1.000
_cell.length_c   1.000
_cell.angle_alpha   90.00
_cell.angle_beta   90.00
_cell.angle_gamma   90.00
#
_symmetry.space_group_name_H-M   'P 1'
#
loop_
_entity.id
_entity.type
_entity.pdbx_description
1 polymer ?
#
loop_
_entity_poly.entity_id
_entity_poly.type
_entity_poly.pdbx_seq_one_letter_code
_entity_poly.pdbx_strand_id
1 'polypeptide(L)'
;SISEPFTFIPVDNLRTEIDHFCEVNNLNRKEEYHFIVQSFNKKGASPPSESVKARTLEFDRPLPPVIKNHYATSSSIKVVWEYQNIPSAPVTGFILRH
;
A
#
# COMPACT_ATOMS: atom_id res chain seq x y z
N SER A 1 22.68 -27.05 0.54
CA SER A 1 22.90 -25.60 0.51
C SER A 1 21.56 -24.93 0.72
N ILE A 2 21.29 -24.42 1.92
CA ILE A 2 20.02 -23.73 2.19
C ILE A 2 20.15 -22.38 1.48
N SER A 3 19.36 -22.17 0.42
CA SER A 3 19.30 -20.87 -0.24
C SER A 3 18.94 -19.82 0.80
N GLU A 4 19.62 -18.68 0.81
CA GLU A 4 19.24 -17.59 1.70
C GLU A 4 17.76 -17.23 1.44
N PRO A 5 16.90 -17.22 2.47
CA PRO A 5 15.46 -17.08 2.28
C PRO A 5 15.03 -15.63 1.98
N PHE A 6 15.96 -14.69 1.92
CA PHE A 6 15.70 -13.26 1.76
C PHE A 6 16.47 -12.67 0.58
N THR A 7 15.83 -11.73 -0.11
CA THR A 7 16.49 -10.84 -1.09
C THR A 7 16.67 -9.47 -0.46
N PHE A 8 17.87 -8.89 -0.59
CA PHE A 8 18.20 -7.59 0.01
C PHE A 8 18.13 -6.46 -1.00
N ILE A 9 17.47 -5.38 -0.62
CA ILE A 9 17.41 -4.11 -1.36
C ILE A 9 18.27 -3.11 -0.58
N PRO A 10 19.35 -2.54 -1.15
CA PRO A 10 20.12 -1.51 -0.49
C PRO A 10 19.29 -0.23 -0.37
N VAL A 11 19.28 0.36 0.81
CA VAL A 11 18.59 1.63 1.08
C VAL A 11 19.64 2.72 1.20
N ASP A 12 19.59 3.71 0.31
CA ASP A 12 20.55 4.81 0.30
C ASP A 12 20.37 5.70 1.54
N ASN A 13 21.47 5.93 2.24
CA ASN A 13 21.50 6.78 3.43
C ASN A 13 21.79 8.26 3.09
N LEU A 14 21.27 8.72 1.95
CA LEU A 14 21.58 10.05 1.40
C LEU A 14 20.75 11.18 2.00
N ARG A 15 19.72 10.85 2.81
CA ARG A 15 18.87 11.83 3.47
C ARG A 15 19.30 12.00 4.91
N THR A 16 19.55 13.25 5.32
CA THR A 16 19.78 13.67 6.71
C THR A 16 18.50 13.59 7.58
N GLU A 17 17.53 12.77 7.17
CA GLU A 17 16.27 12.59 7.89
C GLU A 17 16.48 11.58 9.02
N ILE A 18 15.75 11.78 10.12
CA ILE A 18 15.80 10.91 11.31
C ILE A 18 15.15 9.55 11.01
N ASP A 19 14.25 9.50 10.02
CA ASP A 19 13.53 8.30 9.61
C ASP A 19 14.03 7.79 8.25
N HIS A 20 14.39 6.51 8.20
CA HIS A 20 14.70 5.80 6.97
C HIS A 20 13.52 4.92 6.57
N PHE A 21 13.07 5.04 5.32
CA PHE A 21 12.02 4.18 4.76
C PHE A 21 12.44 3.64 3.39
N CYS A 22 11.91 2.47 3.04
CA CYS A 22 12.07 1.85 1.74
C CYS A 22 10.70 1.35 1.27
N GLU A 23 10.33 1.69 0.04
CA GLU A 23 9.13 1.16 -0.59
C GLU A 23 9.49 -0.10 -1.39
N VAL A 24 8.81 -1.21 -1.09
CA VAL A 24 9.01 -2.48 -1.80
C VAL A 24 7.84 -2.67 -2.77
N ASN A 25 8.14 -2.58 -4.06
CA ASN A 25 7.18 -2.64 -5.15
C ASN A 25 7.16 -4.01 -5.84
N ASN A 26 6.18 -4.23 -6.73
CA ASN A 26 6.05 -5.42 -7.59
C ASN A 26 5.90 -6.74 -6.82
N LEU A 27 5.20 -6.69 -5.68
CA LEU A 27 4.82 -7.88 -4.92
C LEU A 27 3.55 -8.52 -5.51
N ASN A 28 3.42 -9.84 -5.35
CA ASN A 28 2.22 -10.56 -5.73
C ASN A 28 1.05 -10.16 -4.83
N ARG A 29 -0.16 -10.08 -5.37
CA ARG A 29 -1.40 -9.81 -4.62
C ARG A 29 -1.78 -11.00 -3.75
N LYS A 30 -2.45 -10.73 -2.62
CA LYS A 30 -2.93 -11.75 -1.66
C LYS A 30 -1.83 -12.70 -1.15
N GLU A 31 -0.58 -12.23 -1.13
CA GLU A 31 0.58 -13.04 -0.77
C GLU A 31 1.23 -12.50 0.51
N GLU A 32 1.70 -13.41 1.37
CA GLU A 32 2.36 -13.07 2.62
C GLU A 32 3.88 -12.96 2.43
N TYR A 33 4.46 -11.88 2.93
CA TYR A 33 5.88 -11.60 2.88
C TYR A 33 6.43 -11.39 4.30
N HIS A 34 7.69 -11.78 4.48
CA HIS A 34 8.46 -11.55 5.69
C HIS A 34 9.55 -10.52 5.40
N PHE A 35 9.62 -9.46 6.20
CA PHE A 35 10.59 -8.38 6.07
C PHE A 35 11.54 -8.38 7.25
N ILE A 36 12.83 -8.21 6.96
CA ILE A 36 13.90 -8.00 7.94
C ILE A 36 14.71 -6.78 7.51
N VAL A 37 15.30 -6.09 8.49
CA VAL A 37 16.21 -4.98 8.25
C VAL A 37 17.55 -5.28 8.91
N GLN A 38 18.64 -5.01 8.21
CA GLN A 38 19.99 -5.08 8.75
C GLN A 38 20.78 -3.87 8.29
N SER A 39 21.67 -3.37 9.14
CA SER A 39 22.65 -2.37 8.74
C SER A 39 23.80 -3.06 8.00
N PHE A 40 24.37 -2.41 6.99
CA PHE A 40 25.54 -2.93 6.28
C PHE A 40 26.57 -1.82 6.08
N ASN A 41 27.83 -2.13 6.39
CA ASN A 41 28.96 -1.23 6.14
C ASN A 41 30.16 -2.02 5.60
N LYS A 42 31.32 -1.36 5.44
CA LYS A 42 32.54 -1.99 4.89
C LYS A 42 33.05 -3.21 5.69
N LYS A 43 32.65 -3.38 6.95
CA LYS A 43 33.00 -4.54 7.78
C LYS A 43 32.01 -5.70 7.63
N GLY A 44 30.84 -5.47 7.02
CA GLY A 44 29.79 -6.48 6.82
C GLY A 44 28.42 -6.01 7.28
N ALA A 45 27.48 -6.96 7.32
CA ALA A 45 26.13 -6.76 7.82
C ALA A 45 26.06 -6.96 9.35
N SER A 46 25.21 -6.20 10.02
CA SER A 46 24.80 -6.50 11.39
C SER A 46 23.91 -7.74 11.43
N PRO A 47 23.63 -8.32 12.61
CA PRO A 47 22.51 -9.23 12.77
C PRO A 47 21.21 -8.59 12.24
N PRO A 48 20.30 -9.40 11.67
CA PRO A 48 19.00 -8.91 11.21
C PRO A 48 18.10 -8.53 12.39
N SER A 49 17.15 -7.62 12.12
CA SER A 49 16.02 -7.36 13.01
C SER A 49 15.15 -8.60 13.19
N GLU A 50 14.21 -8.52 14.13
CA GLU A 50 13.07 -9.44 14.12
C GLU A 50 12.29 -9.33 12.80
N SER A 51 11.71 -10.44 12.35
CA SER A 51 10.94 -10.47 11.11
C SER A 51 9.53 -9.91 11.31
N VAL A 52 9.13 -8.98 10.47
CA VAL A 52 7.75 -8.48 10.40
C VAL A 52 7.02 -9.15 9.24
N LYS A 53 5.78 -9.58 9.48
CA LYS A 53 4.92 -10.18 8.45
C LYS A 53 3.92 -9.17 7.91
N ALA A 54 3.75 -9.15 6.60
CA ALA A 54 2.66 -8.40 5.97
C ALA A 54 2.10 -9.17 4.79
N ARG A 55 0.79 -9.07 4.58
CA ARG A 55 0.11 -9.65 3.42
C ARG A 55 -0.38 -8.54 2.51
N THR A 56 -0.08 -8.66 1.22
CA THR A 56 -0.57 -7.71 0.20
C THR A 56 -2.08 -7.86 0.04
N LEU A 57 -2.73 -6.78 -0.36
CA LEU A 57 -4.16 -6.79 -0.63
C LEU A 57 -4.46 -7.65 -1.87
N GLU A 58 -5.64 -8.26 -1.89
CA GLU A 58 -6.15 -8.96 -3.07
C GLU A 58 -6.61 -7.99 -4.16
N PHE A 59 -7.10 -6.83 -3.74
CA PHE A 59 -7.59 -5.77 -4.61
C PHE A 59 -7.03 -4.42 -4.20
N ASP A 60 -6.84 -3.55 -5.19
CA ASP A 60 -6.46 -2.17 -5.00
C ASP A 60 -7.65 -1.35 -4.50
N ARG A 61 -7.38 -0.13 -4.02
CA ARG A 61 -8.46 0.79 -3.62
C ARG A 61 -9.23 1.23 -4.87
N PRO A 62 -10.57 1.19 -4.86
CA PRO A 62 -11.37 1.72 -5.96
C PRO A 62 -11.11 3.21 -6.17
N LEU A 63 -11.28 3.67 -7.40
CA LEU A 63 -11.26 5.11 -7.68
C LEU A 63 -12.45 5.80 -7.02
N PRO A 64 -12.31 7.06 -6.59
CA PRO A 64 -13.41 7.82 -6.03
C PRO A 64 -14.53 7.99 -7.09
N PRO A 65 -15.82 7.94 -6.68
CA PRO A 65 -16.91 8.23 -7.59
C PRO A 65 -16.90 9.70 -8.03
N VAL A 66 -17.39 9.95 -9.24
CA VAL A 66 -17.48 11.29 -9.82
C VAL A 66 -18.92 11.76 -9.75
N ILE A 67 -19.18 12.89 -9.06
CA ILE A 67 -20.51 13.50 -9.02
C ILE A 67 -20.83 14.05 -10.42
N LYS A 68 -21.91 13.56 -11.03
CA LYS A 68 -22.40 14.02 -12.32
C LYS A 68 -23.44 15.11 -12.20
N ASN A 69 -24.31 14.99 -11.20
CA ASN A 69 -25.35 15.96 -10.97
C ASN A 69 -25.74 15.98 -9.49
N HIS A 70 -26.25 17.11 -9.04
CA HIS A 70 -26.87 17.23 -7.73
C HIS A 70 -27.97 18.29 -7.76
N TYR A 71 -28.99 18.07 -6.95
CA TYR A 71 -30.08 19.01 -6.76
C TYR A 71 -30.40 19.08 -5.27
N ALA A 72 -30.66 20.29 -4.79
CA ALA A 72 -31.02 20.54 -3.41
C ALA A 72 -32.34 21.31 -3.32
N THR A 73 -33.13 20.96 -2.31
CA THR A 73 -34.25 21.76 -1.80
C THR A 73 -33.88 22.29 -0.42
N SER A 74 -34.82 22.95 0.26
CA SER A 74 -34.63 23.37 1.66
C SER A 74 -34.45 22.21 2.64
N SER A 75 -34.85 20.98 2.29
CA SER A 75 -34.86 19.83 3.22
C SER A 75 -34.36 18.52 2.63
N SER A 76 -33.90 18.50 1.39
CA SER A 76 -33.41 17.28 0.73
C SER A 76 -32.35 17.58 -0.31
N ILE A 77 -31.44 16.62 -0.50
CA ILE A 77 -30.42 16.63 -1.54
C ILE A 77 -30.55 15.33 -2.33
N LYS A 78 -30.53 15.43 -3.66
CA LYS A 78 -30.38 14.31 -4.59
C LYS A 78 -28.99 14.42 -5.21
N VAL A 79 -28.18 13.38 -5.08
CA VAL A 79 -26.85 13.30 -5.70
C VAL A 79 -26.84 12.15 -6.70
N VAL A 80 -26.31 12.40 -7.89
CA VAL A 80 -26.08 11.39 -8.93
C VAL A 80 -24.59 11.34 -9.17
N TRP A 81 -24.00 10.16 -9.01
CA TRP A 81 -22.58 9.92 -9.25
C TRP A 81 -22.37 8.72 -10.15
N GLU A 82 -21.24 8.71 -10.84
CA GLU A 82 -20.74 7.57 -11.59
C GLU A 82 -19.50 7.00 -10.92
N TYR A 83 -19.23 5.72 -11.16
CA TYR A 83 -18.01 5.05 -10.70
C TYR A 83 -17.48 4.15 -11.81
N GLN A 84 -16.20 3.81 -11.71
CA GLN A 84 -15.57 2.89 -12.63
C GLN A 84 -15.55 1.48 -12.04
N ASN A 85 -15.99 0.50 -12.81
CA ASN A 85 -15.87 -0.90 -12.45
C ASN A 85 -14.52 -1.43 -12.93
N ILE A 86 -13.55 -1.44 -12.02
CA ILE A 86 -12.18 -1.90 -12.28
C ILE A 86 -12.03 -3.28 -11.63
N PRO A 87 -11.75 -4.36 -12.39
CA PRO A 87 -11.65 -5.71 -11.82
C PRO A 87 -10.62 -5.85 -10.70
N SER A 88 -9.51 -5.11 -10.78
CA SER A 88 -8.48 -5.10 -9.74
C SER A 88 -8.81 -4.22 -8.55
N ALA A 89 -9.88 -3.42 -8.60
CA ALA A 89 -10.29 -2.48 -7.56
C ALA A 89 -11.83 -2.41 -7.48
N PRO A 90 -12.50 -3.52 -7.10
CA PRO A 90 -13.94 -3.62 -7.17
C PRO A 90 -14.63 -2.71 -6.15
N VAL A 91 -15.70 -2.04 -6.58
CA VAL A 91 -16.54 -1.23 -5.70
C VAL A 91 -17.61 -2.11 -5.06
N THR A 92 -17.59 -2.21 -3.73
CA THR A 92 -18.59 -2.97 -2.95
C THR A 92 -19.71 -2.10 -2.39
N GLY A 93 -19.51 -0.78 -2.33
CA GLY A 93 -20.49 0.17 -1.82
C GLY A 93 -19.99 1.62 -1.82
N PHE A 94 -20.86 2.54 -1.38
CA PHE A 94 -20.55 3.97 -1.28
C PHE A 94 -20.87 4.47 0.13
N ILE A 95 -20.05 5.40 0.62
CA ILE A 95 -20.28 6.10 1.88
C ILE A 95 -20.54 7.58 1.56
N LEU A 96 -21.74 8.05 1.87
CA LEU A 96 -22.09 9.47 1.85
C LEU A 96 -21.97 10.03 3.27
N ARG A 97 -21.18 11.11 3.45
CA ARG A 97 -21.02 11.79 4.73
C ARG A 97 -21.54 13.23 4.62
N HIS A 98 -22.21 13.70 5.66
CA HIS A 98 -22.72 15.06 5.79
C HIS A 98 -21.88 15.86 6.79
#